data_AF-A0A820KHT5-F1
#
_entry.id   AF-A0A820KHT5-F1
#
_cell.length_a   1.000
_cell.length_b   1.000
_cell.length_c   1.000
_cell.angle_alpha   90.00
_cell.angle_beta   90.00
_cell.angle_gamma   90.00
#
_symmetry.space_group_name_H-M   'P 1'
#
loop_
_entity.id
_entity.type
_entity.pdbx_description
1 polymer ?
#
loop_
_entity_poly.entity_id
_entity_poly.type
_entity_poly.pdbx_seq_one_letter_code
_entity_poly.pdbx_strand_id
1 'polypeptide(L)'
;LPQPSAAVCNGKTYDATACSVATAQWTNATWRSDQIGAMQITNWENSSCSIFFNSSICNQGSVSVLGVDAISAEHVQTTVRFAATNNLRLAIKSSGHDFLGRSTAAGSLLLWLHHMKNMTMIDQYLSCGLANVSNAVRIEAGAQWGDVYQWLSHFNLVAIGPAAGTVTVVGGYLQGGGHSPLSRWKGLAADQVLEYDVVTANGQRQTVNACQNSDLFWALSGGGGGTFAIVLSAVIRTYPSR
;
A
#
# COMPACT_ATOMS: atom_id res chain seq x y z
N LEU A 1 -11.67 -13.79 5.08
CA LEU A 1 -12.26 -13.05 3.93
C LEU A 1 -12.50 -11.60 4.35
N PRO A 2 -12.39 -10.62 3.44
CA PRO A 2 -12.60 -9.22 3.81
C PRO A 2 -14.05 -8.96 4.21
N GLN A 3 -14.24 -8.12 5.24
CA GLN A 3 -15.53 -7.67 5.75
C GLN A 3 -15.41 -6.21 6.20
N PRO A 4 -16.48 -5.39 6.13
CA PRO A 4 -16.47 -4.05 6.70
C PRO A 4 -16.01 -4.08 8.17
N SER A 5 -15.21 -3.11 8.60
CA SER A 5 -14.59 -3.18 9.94
C SER A 5 -15.61 -3.08 11.08
N ALA A 6 -16.81 -2.56 10.79
CA ALA A 6 -17.94 -2.53 11.72
C ALA A 6 -18.77 -3.84 11.75
N ALA A 7 -18.51 -4.82 10.87
CA ALA A 7 -19.38 -6.01 10.76
C ALA A 7 -19.52 -6.80 12.08
N VAL A 8 -18.46 -6.82 12.89
CA VAL A 8 -18.46 -7.44 14.22
C VAL A 8 -19.43 -6.80 15.22
N CYS A 9 -19.94 -5.60 14.93
CA CYS A 9 -20.94 -4.91 15.75
C CYS A 9 -22.38 -5.11 15.25
N ASN A 10 -22.61 -5.90 14.20
CA ASN A 10 -23.89 -5.90 13.49
C ASN A 10 -24.40 -7.31 13.15
N GLY A 11 -25.73 -7.46 13.18
CA GLY A 11 -26.45 -8.59 12.60
C GLY A 11 -25.92 -9.96 13.06
N LYS A 12 -25.79 -10.88 12.10
CA LYS A 12 -25.36 -12.28 12.35
C LYS A 12 -23.88 -12.41 12.70
N THR A 13 -23.07 -11.39 12.42
CA THR A 13 -21.64 -11.35 12.70
C THR A 13 -21.32 -10.66 14.02
N TYR A 14 -22.35 -10.31 14.80
CA TYR A 14 -22.18 -9.66 16.10
C TYR A 14 -21.33 -10.51 17.05
N ASP A 15 -20.26 -9.90 17.53
CA ASP A 15 -19.38 -10.41 18.58
C ASP A 15 -19.10 -9.26 19.54
N ALA A 16 -19.54 -9.41 20.79
CA ALA A 16 -19.44 -8.34 21.79
C ALA A 16 -17.98 -7.92 22.07
N THR A 17 -17.05 -8.87 22.08
CA THR A 17 -15.63 -8.60 22.35
C THR A 17 -14.99 -7.92 21.14
N ALA A 18 -15.17 -8.46 19.94
CA ALA A 18 -14.62 -7.87 18.73
C ALA A 18 -15.24 -6.49 18.43
N CYS A 19 -16.53 -6.31 18.72
CA CYS A 19 -17.20 -5.00 18.60
C CYS A 19 -16.65 -3.98 19.59
N SER A 20 -16.39 -4.37 20.83
CA SER A 20 -15.73 -3.50 21.82
C SER A 20 -14.35 -3.05 21.34
N VAL A 21 -13.55 -3.96 20.80
CA VAL A 21 -12.23 -3.64 20.20
C VAL A 21 -12.39 -2.70 19.01
N ALA A 22 -13.28 -3.02 18.06
CA ALA A 22 -13.50 -2.20 16.87
C ALA A 22 -13.97 -0.78 17.22
N THR A 23 -14.80 -0.64 18.24
CA THR A 23 -15.28 0.65 18.74
C THR A 23 -14.15 1.45 19.38
N ALA A 24 -13.35 0.82 20.25
CA ALA A 24 -12.22 1.47 20.92
C ALA A 24 -11.10 1.88 19.95
N GLN A 25 -10.88 1.10 18.90
CA GLN A 25 -9.82 1.33 17.91
C GLN A 25 -10.30 2.04 16.65
N TRP A 26 -11.56 2.49 16.60
CA TRP A 26 -12.19 2.96 15.36
C TRP A 26 -11.40 4.05 14.65
N THR A 27 -10.79 4.96 15.40
CA THR A 27 -9.99 6.09 14.89
C THR A 27 -8.48 5.81 14.91
N ASN A 28 -8.04 4.63 15.32
CA ASN A 28 -6.64 4.25 15.35
C ASN A 28 -6.18 3.82 13.95
N ALA A 29 -5.38 4.66 13.30
CA ALA A 29 -4.94 4.41 11.93
C ALA A 29 -4.11 3.12 11.77
N THR A 30 -3.33 2.73 12.79
CA THR A 30 -2.55 1.48 12.77
C THR A 30 -3.49 0.29 12.81
N TRP A 31 -4.43 0.27 13.76
CA TRP A 31 -5.41 -0.81 13.84
C TRP A 31 -6.21 -0.95 12.54
N ARG A 32 -6.63 0.18 11.94
CA ARG A 32 -7.35 0.18 10.66
C ARG A 32 -6.49 -0.35 9.51
N SER A 33 -5.21 0.02 9.42
CA SER A 33 -4.35 -0.47 8.34
C SER A 33 -4.15 -1.99 8.39
N ASP A 34 -4.22 -2.56 9.59
CA ASP A 34 -4.03 -3.99 9.85
C ASP A 34 -5.31 -4.81 9.60
N GLN A 35 -6.44 -4.16 9.30
CA GLN A 35 -7.66 -4.84 8.90
C GLN A 35 -7.75 -4.95 7.38
N ILE A 36 -7.87 -6.17 6.87
CA ILE A 36 -8.00 -6.44 5.42
C ILE A 36 -9.19 -5.71 4.78
N GLY A 37 -10.30 -5.52 5.50
CA GLY A 37 -11.50 -4.86 4.99
C GLY A 37 -11.66 -3.39 5.32
N ALA A 38 -10.76 -2.81 6.13
CA ALA A 38 -10.87 -1.41 6.52
C ALA A 38 -10.14 -0.47 5.55
N MET A 39 -10.67 0.75 5.50
CA MET A 39 -10.08 1.95 4.91
C MET A 39 -9.88 2.99 6.00
N GLN A 40 -8.92 3.89 5.85
CA GLN A 40 -8.77 5.01 6.78
C GLN A 40 -9.94 5.98 6.70
N ILE A 41 -10.51 6.13 5.50
CA ILE A 41 -11.73 6.91 5.28
C ILE A 41 -12.91 5.94 5.21
N THR A 42 -13.68 5.90 6.30
CA THR A 42 -14.74 4.91 6.55
C THR A 42 -15.90 4.95 5.57
N ASN A 43 -16.12 6.08 4.89
CA ASN A 43 -17.16 6.21 3.86
C ASN A 43 -16.95 5.27 2.67
N TRP A 44 -15.71 4.81 2.44
CA TRP A 44 -15.36 3.85 1.40
C TRP A 44 -15.52 2.39 1.81
N GLU A 45 -15.98 2.10 3.02
CA GLU A 45 -16.30 0.74 3.43
C GLU A 45 -17.76 0.43 3.14
N ASN A 46 -18.64 0.92 4.01
CA ASN A 46 -20.07 0.63 3.96
C ASN A 46 -20.83 1.55 4.93
N SER A 47 -22.01 2.02 4.50
CA SER A 47 -22.93 2.80 5.33
C SER A 47 -23.99 1.95 6.06
N SER A 48 -24.13 0.66 5.75
CA SER A 48 -25.10 -0.23 6.42
C SER A 48 -24.58 -0.88 7.71
N CYS A 49 -23.26 -0.99 7.90
CA CYS A 49 -22.68 -1.44 9.17
C CYS A 49 -22.30 -0.24 10.05
N SER A 50 -22.59 -0.30 11.34
CA SER A 50 -22.30 0.79 12.30
C SER A 50 -21.62 0.27 13.56
N ILE A 51 -20.70 1.06 14.13
CA ILE A 51 -20.18 0.79 15.49
C ILE A 51 -21.03 1.46 16.59
N PHE A 52 -21.96 2.34 16.23
CA PHE A 52 -22.76 3.11 17.18
C PHE A 52 -24.06 2.42 17.57
N PHE A 53 -24.56 1.52 16.73
CA PHE A 53 -25.78 0.76 16.96
C PHE A 53 -25.70 -0.57 16.20
N ASN A 54 -26.42 -1.57 16.69
CA ASN A 54 -26.53 -2.85 16.01
C ASN A 54 -27.55 -2.74 14.85
N SER A 55 -27.05 -2.74 13.62
CA SER A 55 -27.87 -2.87 12.43
C SER A 55 -28.18 -4.34 12.15
N SER A 56 -29.47 -4.66 11.90
CA SER A 56 -29.87 -6.00 11.43
C SER A 56 -29.39 -6.30 10.01
N ILE A 57 -28.99 -5.27 9.25
CA ILE A 57 -28.48 -5.37 7.88
C ILE A 57 -27.08 -4.77 7.84
N CYS A 58 -26.07 -5.60 7.61
CA CYS A 58 -24.68 -5.16 7.40
C CYS A 58 -24.16 -5.80 6.11
N ASN A 59 -24.21 -5.04 5.03
CA ASN A 59 -23.83 -5.51 3.69
C ASN A 59 -22.32 -5.39 3.47
N GLN A 60 -21.82 -5.89 2.35
CA GLN A 60 -20.40 -5.76 2.01
C GLN A 60 -20.01 -4.31 1.64
N GLY A 61 -20.93 -3.55 1.03
CA GLY A 61 -20.64 -2.20 0.53
C GLY A 61 -19.56 -2.21 -0.56
N SER A 62 -18.58 -1.31 -0.40
CA SER A 62 -17.44 -1.16 -1.30
C SER A 62 -16.26 -2.06 -0.91
N VAL A 63 -16.34 -2.79 0.20
CA VAL A 63 -15.32 -3.76 0.61
C VAL A 63 -15.34 -4.96 -0.35
N SER A 64 -14.16 -5.46 -0.71
CA SER A 64 -14.03 -6.62 -1.59
C SER A 64 -14.64 -7.88 -0.96
N VAL A 65 -15.19 -8.79 -1.77
CA VAL A 65 -15.85 -10.02 -1.28
C VAL A 65 -14.85 -11.15 -1.03
N LEU A 66 -13.77 -11.17 -1.80
CA LEU A 66 -12.66 -12.08 -1.68
C LEU A 66 -11.37 -11.28 -1.49
N GLY A 67 -10.37 -11.89 -0.87
CA GLY A 67 -9.08 -11.24 -0.68
C GLY A 67 -7.93 -12.24 -0.61
N VAL A 68 -6.82 -11.89 -1.23
CA VAL A 68 -5.54 -12.56 -1.12
C VAL A 68 -4.62 -11.69 -0.27
N ASP A 69 -4.13 -12.28 0.80
CA ASP A 69 -3.03 -11.73 1.59
C ASP A 69 -1.70 -12.12 0.91
N ALA A 70 -1.12 -11.17 0.18
CA ALA A 70 0.11 -11.40 -0.56
C ALA A 70 1.32 -11.18 0.33
N ILE A 71 2.17 -12.21 0.41
CA ILE A 71 3.45 -12.19 1.13
C ILE A 71 4.63 -12.47 0.21
N SER A 72 4.38 -12.63 -1.09
CA SER A 72 5.39 -12.96 -2.09
C SER A 72 4.97 -12.45 -3.48
N ALA A 73 5.95 -12.29 -4.37
CA ALA A 73 5.70 -11.97 -5.76
C ALA A 73 4.80 -13.01 -6.45
N GLU A 74 4.95 -14.29 -6.09
CA GLU A 74 4.16 -15.38 -6.67
C GLU A 74 2.66 -15.26 -6.32
N HIS A 75 2.32 -14.85 -5.08
CA HIS A 75 0.93 -14.58 -4.72
C HIS A 75 0.33 -13.49 -5.61
N VAL A 76 1.09 -12.42 -5.87
CA VAL A 76 0.67 -11.33 -6.75
C VAL A 76 0.47 -11.82 -8.18
N GLN A 77 1.46 -12.50 -8.77
CA GLN A 77 1.38 -12.99 -10.14
C GLN A 77 0.23 -13.98 -10.34
N THR A 78 0.04 -14.91 -9.41
CA THR A 78 -1.06 -15.88 -9.44
C THR A 78 -2.41 -15.19 -9.29
N THR A 79 -2.53 -14.19 -8.41
CA THR A 79 -3.77 -13.42 -8.24
C THR A 79 -4.14 -12.65 -9.51
N VAL A 80 -3.17 -12.01 -10.17
CA VAL A 80 -3.39 -11.30 -11.45
C VAL A 80 -3.89 -12.26 -12.52
N ARG A 81 -3.21 -13.41 -12.70
CA ARG A 81 -3.61 -14.43 -13.67
C ARG A 81 -4.99 -15.01 -13.35
N PHE A 82 -5.29 -15.26 -12.08
CA PHE A 82 -6.58 -15.76 -11.63
C PHE A 82 -7.70 -14.76 -11.90
N ALA A 83 -7.48 -13.48 -11.59
CA ALA A 83 -8.45 -12.42 -11.84
C ALA A 83 -8.75 -12.28 -13.35
N ALA A 84 -7.70 -12.31 -14.19
CA ALA A 84 -7.86 -12.25 -15.64
C ALA A 84 -8.62 -13.47 -16.20
N THR A 85 -8.27 -14.68 -15.76
CA THR A 85 -8.89 -15.93 -16.21
C THR A 85 -10.38 -16.00 -15.84
N ASN A 86 -10.75 -15.47 -14.68
CA ASN A 86 -12.11 -15.56 -14.14
C ASN A 86 -12.92 -14.27 -14.33
N ASN A 87 -12.42 -13.31 -15.12
CA ASN A 87 -13.07 -12.02 -15.34
C ASN A 87 -13.47 -11.30 -14.04
N LEU A 88 -12.56 -11.27 -13.07
CA LEU A 88 -12.78 -10.64 -11.78
C LEU A 88 -12.20 -9.22 -11.77
N ARG A 89 -12.97 -8.27 -11.23
CA ARG A 89 -12.44 -6.96 -10.90
C ARG A 89 -11.39 -7.09 -9.79
N LEU A 90 -10.18 -6.63 -10.04
CA LEU A 90 -9.09 -6.61 -9.06
C LEU A 90 -9.02 -5.25 -8.37
N ALA A 91 -9.05 -5.24 -7.03
CA ALA A 91 -8.74 -4.08 -6.21
C ALA A 91 -7.38 -4.30 -5.54
N ILE A 92 -6.54 -3.25 -5.46
CA ILE A 92 -5.20 -3.34 -4.88
C ILE A 92 -5.16 -2.46 -3.63
N LYS A 93 -4.79 -3.03 -2.50
CA LYS A 93 -4.66 -2.30 -1.23
C LYS A 93 -3.34 -2.60 -0.56
N SER A 94 -2.72 -1.57 0.00
CA SER A 94 -1.69 -1.72 1.01
C SER A 94 -2.24 -1.31 2.39
N SER A 95 -2.31 -0.02 2.73
CA SER A 95 -2.80 0.47 4.03
C SER A 95 -4.26 0.95 4.07
N GLY A 96 -4.91 1.15 2.92
CA GLY A 96 -6.29 1.69 2.87
C GLY A 96 -6.40 3.21 3.10
N HIS A 97 -5.30 3.96 2.96
CA HIS A 97 -5.26 5.43 3.13
C HIS A 97 -5.92 6.25 2.02
N ASP A 98 -6.39 5.61 0.93
CA ASP A 98 -6.83 6.36 -0.24
C ASP A 98 -8.10 7.18 0.03
N PHE A 99 -8.00 8.50 -0.09
CA PHE A 99 -9.12 9.42 0.12
C PHE A 99 -10.24 9.28 -0.92
N LEU A 100 -9.95 8.68 -2.07
CA LEU A 100 -10.85 8.58 -3.22
C LEU A 100 -11.40 7.16 -3.41
N GLY A 101 -11.18 6.25 -2.46
CA GLY A 101 -11.69 4.88 -2.52
C GLY A 101 -11.02 3.98 -3.55
N ARG A 102 -9.87 4.38 -4.12
CA ARG A 102 -9.18 3.65 -5.20
C ARG A 102 -8.58 2.32 -4.77
N SER A 103 -8.50 2.04 -3.46
CA SER A 103 -8.00 0.77 -2.91
C SER A 103 -9.10 -0.21 -2.52
N THR A 104 -10.34 -0.01 -2.99
CA THR A 104 -11.46 -0.91 -2.72
C THR A 104 -12.48 -0.88 -3.84
N ALA A 105 -13.26 -1.95 -3.98
CA ALA A 105 -14.34 -2.01 -4.96
C ALA A 105 -15.40 -3.06 -4.59
N ALA A 106 -16.67 -2.70 -4.77
CA ALA A 106 -17.79 -3.63 -4.62
C ALA A 106 -17.64 -4.83 -5.57
N GLY A 107 -17.91 -6.03 -5.04
CA GLY A 107 -17.89 -7.29 -5.82
C GLY A 107 -16.51 -7.68 -6.37
N SER A 108 -15.43 -7.11 -5.84
CA SER A 108 -14.07 -7.34 -6.35
C SER A 108 -13.30 -8.40 -5.55
N LEU A 109 -12.19 -8.84 -6.15
CA LEU A 109 -11.11 -9.57 -5.51
C LEU A 109 -10.07 -8.56 -5.01
N LEU A 110 -9.78 -8.58 -3.71
CA LEU A 110 -8.71 -7.77 -3.12
C LEU A 110 -7.36 -8.46 -3.26
N LEU A 111 -6.37 -7.74 -3.76
CA LEU A 111 -4.97 -8.05 -3.55
C LEU A 111 -4.44 -7.14 -2.44
N TRP A 112 -4.16 -7.73 -1.27
CA TRP A 112 -3.68 -7.01 -0.10
C TRP A 112 -2.18 -7.22 0.06
N LEU A 113 -1.41 -6.14 -0.03
CA LEU A 113 0.06 -6.16 -0.02
C LEU A 113 0.67 -5.85 1.36
N HIS A 114 -0.17 -5.67 2.38
CA HIS A 114 0.22 -5.11 3.69
C HIS A 114 1.33 -5.89 4.40
N HIS A 115 1.40 -7.21 4.24
CA HIS A 115 2.40 -8.03 4.91
C HIS A 115 3.73 -8.16 4.15
N MET A 116 3.86 -7.56 2.96
CA MET A 116 5.16 -7.43 2.27
C MET A 116 5.94 -6.26 2.88
N LYS A 117 6.62 -6.47 4.01
CA LYS A 117 7.27 -5.41 4.80
C LYS A 117 8.80 -5.45 4.79
N ASN A 118 9.43 -6.31 3.97
CA ASN A 118 10.90 -6.40 4.00
C ASN A 118 11.56 -5.10 3.54
N MET A 119 12.72 -4.83 4.15
CA MET A 119 13.59 -3.72 3.84
C MET A 119 15.03 -4.21 3.70
N THR A 120 15.76 -3.71 2.72
CA THR A 120 17.16 -4.11 2.47
C THR A 120 17.98 -2.90 2.06
N MET A 121 19.09 -2.66 2.76
CA MET A 121 20.05 -1.62 2.39
C MET A 121 20.72 -1.95 1.06
N ILE A 122 20.96 -0.91 0.28
CA ILE A 122 21.73 -0.95 -0.95
C ILE A 122 22.83 0.11 -0.79
N ASP A 123 24.04 -0.35 -0.50
CA ASP A 123 25.18 0.53 -0.23
C ASP A 123 25.49 1.45 -1.42
N GLN A 124 25.41 0.88 -2.63
CA GLN A 124 25.60 1.61 -3.88
C GLN A 124 24.59 1.14 -4.93
N TYR A 125 23.75 2.06 -5.40
CA TYR A 125 22.88 1.83 -6.55
C TYR A 125 23.52 2.42 -7.82
N LEU A 126 23.75 1.56 -8.81
CA LEU A 126 24.28 1.95 -10.11
C LEU A 126 23.16 2.57 -10.94
N SER A 127 23.10 3.90 -10.95
CA SER A 127 22.10 4.62 -11.73
C SER A 127 22.56 4.71 -13.18
N CYS A 128 22.05 3.87 -14.07
CA CYS A 128 21.76 4.20 -15.47
C CYS A 128 22.60 5.26 -16.23
N GLY A 129 23.94 5.24 -16.11
CA GLY A 129 24.82 6.28 -16.70
C GLY A 129 24.81 7.65 -16.00
N LEU A 130 24.10 7.77 -14.88
CA LEU A 130 24.13 8.90 -13.94
C LEU A 130 25.06 8.60 -12.75
N ALA A 131 25.24 9.61 -11.89
CA ALA A 131 25.99 9.42 -10.66
C ALA A 131 25.37 8.31 -9.80
N ASN A 132 26.23 7.40 -9.34
CA ASN A 132 25.84 6.34 -8.40
C ASN A 132 25.23 6.97 -7.14
N VAL A 133 24.21 6.30 -6.60
CA VAL A 133 23.61 6.71 -5.33
C VAL A 133 24.25 5.91 -4.23
N SER A 134 24.95 6.60 -3.33
CA SER A 134 25.35 6.04 -2.05
C SER A 134 24.15 6.05 -1.11
N ASN A 135 23.91 4.92 -0.44
CA ASN A 135 22.80 4.72 0.50
C ASN A 135 21.42 4.81 -0.18
N ALA A 136 20.97 3.67 -0.70
CA ALA A 136 19.59 3.44 -1.09
C ALA A 136 18.99 2.33 -0.23
N VAL A 137 17.67 2.24 -0.23
CA VAL A 137 16.94 1.17 0.45
C VAL A 137 15.90 0.60 -0.49
N ARG A 138 15.84 -0.74 -0.58
CA ARG A 138 14.71 -1.44 -1.18
C ARG A 138 13.66 -1.67 -0.11
N ILE A 139 12.41 -1.28 -0.40
CA ILE A 139 11.28 -1.35 0.53
C ILE A 139 10.11 -2.02 -0.18
N GLU A 140 9.51 -3.05 0.45
CA GLU A 140 8.34 -3.75 -0.07
C GLU A 140 7.01 -2.97 0.08
N ALA A 141 6.01 -3.37 -0.71
CA ALA A 141 4.70 -2.72 -0.90
C ALA A 141 3.88 -2.48 0.38
N GLY A 142 4.08 -3.30 1.40
CA GLY A 142 3.36 -3.26 2.68
C GLY A 142 4.03 -2.41 3.75
N ALA A 143 5.29 -2.03 3.58
CA ALA A 143 6.04 -1.30 4.60
C ALA A 143 5.47 0.11 4.80
N GLN A 144 5.25 0.47 6.06
CA GLN A 144 4.69 1.74 6.49
C GLN A 144 5.80 2.70 6.91
N TRP A 145 5.60 4.00 6.68
CA TRP A 145 6.65 5.01 6.92
C TRP A 145 7.15 5.08 8.36
N GLY A 146 6.29 4.79 9.35
CA GLY A 146 6.71 4.71 10.76
C GLY A 146 7.79 3.65 10.97
N ASP A 147 7.55 2.44 10.45
CA ASP A 147 8.49 1.32 10.51
C ASP A 147 9.78 1.64 9.74
N VAL A 148 9.64 2.27 8.58
CA VAL A 148 10.78 2.63 7.71
C VAL A 148 11.67 3.68 8.38
N TYR A 149 11.10 4.70 9.01
CA TYR A 149 11.89 5.71 9.75
C TYR A 149 12.60 5.09 10.93
N GLN A 150 11.92 4.24 11.71
CA GLN A 150 12.53 3.54 12.83
C GLN A 150 13.69 2.67 12.34
N TRP A 151 13.48 1.92 11.26
CA TRP A 151 14.49 1.04 10.69
C TRP A 151 15.71 1.81 10.15
N LEU A 152 15.50 2.89 9.38
CA LEU A 152 16.57 3.72 8.84
C LEU A 152 17.38 4.46 9.91
N SER A 153 16.77 4.75 11.07
CA SER A 153 17.46 5.41 12.17
C SER A 153 18.66 4.61 12.69
N HIS A 154 18.63 3.28 12.61
CA HIS A 154 19.74 2.40 12.98
C HIS A 154 20.97 2.57 12.07
N PHE A 155 20.77 3.12 10.87
CA PHE A 155 21.82 3.39 9.89
C PHE A 155 22.21 4.88 9.86
N ASN A 156 21.66 5.71 10.74
CA ASN A 156 21.78 7.18 10.70
C ASN A 156 21.27 7.78 9.38
N LEU A 157 20.27 7.15 8.77
CA LEU A 157 19.69 7.56 7.50
C LEU A 157 18.24 8.06 7.67
N VAL A 158 17.79 8.86 6.71
CA VAL A 158 16.41 9.31 6.56
C VAL A 158 15.99 9.22 5.09
N ALA A 159 14.73 8.92 4.85
CA ALA A 159 14.12 8.93 3.52
C ALA A 159 13.04 10.02 3.44
N ILE A 160 12.72 10.47 2.22
CA ILE A 160 11.73 11.53 1.99
C ILE A 160 10.33 10.92 2.00
N GLY A 161 9.68 10.98 3.16
CA GLY A 161 8.33 10.48 3.36
C GLY A 161 7.38 11.49 4.04
N PRO A 162 6.12 11.09 4.27
CA PRO A 162 5.09 11.89 4.89
C PRO A 162 5.25 11.93 6.41
N ALA A 163 4.51 12.83 7.05
CA ALA A 163 4.41 12.85 8.52
C ALA A 163 3.57 11.69 9.08
N ALA A 164 2.59 11.19 8.31
CA ALA A 164 1.72 10.10 8.73
C ALA A 164 2.43 8.74 8.64
N GLY A 165 2.74 8.13 9.79
CA GLY A 165 3.50 6.88 9.85
C GLY A 165 2.79 5.66 9.26
N THR A 166 1.47 5.64 9.17
CA THR A 166 0.69 4.48 8.68
C THR A 166 0.47 4.48 7.16
N VAL A 167 0.91 5.54 6.46
CA VAL A 167 0.98 5.54 4.99
C VAL A 167 2.04 4.54 4.55
N THR A 168 1.75 3.73 3.53
CA THR A 168 2.75 2.80 2.98
C THR A 168 3.69 3.54 2.04
N VAL A 169 4.97 3.15 2.05
CA VAL A 169 6.00 3.75 1.20
C VAL A 169 5.62 3.53 -0.26
N VAL A 170 5.55 2.26 -0.62
CA VAL A 170 5.20 1.80 -1.95
C VAL A 170 3.68 1.69 -2.06
N GLY A 171 3.11 2.40 -3.03
CA GLY A 171 1.67 2.54 -3.22
C GLY A 171 1.32 3.91 -3.77
N GLY A 172 0.12 4.39 -3.45
CA GLY A 172 -0.36 5.68 -3.94
C GLY A 172 0.48 6.89 -3.50
N TYR A 173 1.25 6.79 -2.41
CA TYR A 173 2.12 7.89 -1.95
C TYR A 173 3.28 8.15 -2.90
N LEU A 174 4.18 7.17 -3.09
CA LEU A 174 5.27 7.30 -4.07
C LEU A 174 4.72 7.49 -5.48
N GLN A 175 3.71 6.69 -5.87
CA GLN A 175 3.23 6.69 -7.24
C GLN A 175 2.44 7.95 -7.61
N GLY A 176 1.93 8.71 -6.63
CA GLY A 176 1.16 9.95 -6.84
C GLY A 176 1.94 11.23 -6.56
N GLY A 177 3.25 11.16 -6.36
CA GLY A 177 4.10 12.32 -6.05
C GLY A 177 4.66 12.26 -4.63
N GLY A 178 3.80 12.40 -3.62
CA GLY A 178 4.17 12.27 -2.20
C GLY A 178 4.95 13.47 -1.66
N HIS A 179 4.27 14.34 -0.91
CA HIS A 179 4.91 15.48 -0.24
C HIS A 179 5.56 15.07 1.09
N SER A 180 6.61 15.80 1.48
CA SER A 180 7.36 15.59 2.72
C SER A 180 7.72 16.94 3.36
N PRO A 181 7.91 17.02 4.69
CA PRO A 181 8.58 18.17 5.32
C PRO A 181 9.94 18.51 4.68
N LEU A 182 10.61 17.51 4.11
CA LEU A 182 11.91 17.66 3.44
C LEU A 182 11.80 17.98 1.94
N SER A 183 10.59 18.09 1.39
CA SER A 183 10.43 18.23 -0.07
C SER A 183 11.01 19.50 -0.65
N ARG A 184 11.00 20.61 0.10
CA ARG A 184 11.67 21.85 -0.35
C ARG A 184 13.18 21.68 -0.54
N TRP A 185 13.78 20.73 0.18
CA TRP A 185 15.22 20.48 0.14
C TRP A 185 15.60 19.36 -0.83
N LYS A 186 14.81 18.28 -0.88
CA LYS A 186 15.16 17.04 -1.60
C LYS A 186 14.22 16.66 -2.75
N GLY A 187 13.13 17.39 -2.97
CA GLY A 187 12.11 17.04 -3.96
C GLY A 187 10.97 16.19 -3.38
N LEU A 188 10.03 15.80 -4.23
CA LEU A 188 8.93 14.92 -3.85
C LEU A 188 9.43 13.49 -3.64
N ALA A 189 8.59 12.65 -3.03
CA ALA A 189 8.92 11.25 -2.81
C ALA A 189 9.09 10.49 -4.14
N ALA A 190 8.30 10.83 -5.16
CA ALA A 190 8.44 10.32 -6.53
C ALA A 190 9.82 10.62 -7.14
N ASP A 191 10.42 11.78 -6.83
CA ASP A 191 11.76 12.15 -7.31
C ASP A 191 12.87 11.31 -6.65
N GLN A 192 12.56 10.60 -5.56
CA GLN A 192 13.54 9.79 -4.82
C GLN A 192 13.65 8.36 -5.35
N VAL A 193 12.76 7.94 -6.25
CA VAL A 193 12.70 6.55 -6.68
C VAL A 193 13.78 6.27 -7.72
N LEU A 194 14.48 5.16 -7.53
CA LEU A 194 15.53 4.67 -8.43
C LEU A 194 15.05 3.49 -9.26
N GLU A 195 14.18 2.66 -8.70
CA GLU A 195 13.72 1.41 -9.29
C GLU A 195 12.37 1.00 -8.70
N TYR A 196 11.55 0.34 -9.52
CA TYR A 196 10.43 -0.46 -9.05
C TYR A 196 10.59 -1.91 -9.49
N ASP A 197 10.20 -2.84 -8.61
CA ASP A 197 9.92 -4.22 -8.96
C ASP A 197 8.40 -4.37 -9.08
N VAL A 198 7.92 -4.79 -10.25
CA VAL A 198 6.49 -4.73 -10.58
C VAL A 198 5.99 -6.03 -11.19
N VAL A 199 4.70 -6.27 -11.04
CA VAL A 199 3.93 -7.25 -11.80
C VAL A 199 2.97 -6.52 -12.73
N THR A 200 3.10 -6.75 -14.04
CA THR A 200 2.22 -6.15 -15.04
C THR A 200 0.92 -6.94 -15.21
N ALA A 201 -0.02 -6.39 -15.97
CA ALA A 201 -1.36 -6.98 -16.16
C ALA A 201 -1.36 -8.40 -16.76
N ASN A 202 -0.29 -8.81 -17.46
CA ASN A 202 -0.13 -10.18 -17.97
C ASN A 202 0.50 -11.14 -16.93
N GLY A 203 0.75 -10.67 -15.70
CA GLY A 203 1.33 -11.46 -14.62
C GLY A 203 2.86 -11.63 -14.70
N GLN A 204 3.55 -10.87 -15.54
CA GLN A 204 5.01 -10.90 -15.63
C GLN A 204 5.64 -9.98 -14.58
N ARG A 205 6.65 -10.50 -13.88
CA ARG A 205 7.45 -9.71 -12.93
C ARG A 205 8.63 -9.09 -13.67
N GLN A 206 8.86 -7.80 -13.47
CA GLN A 206 9.96 -7.10 -14.09
C GLN A 206 10.47 -5.95 -13.22
N THR A 207 11.77 -5.69 -13.33
CA THR A 207 12.38 -4.48 -12.82
C THR A 207 12.18 -3.35 -13.83
N VAL A 208 11.80 -2.17 -13.33
CA VAL A 208 11.65 -0.95 -14.14
C VAL A 208 12.40 0.21 -13.49
N ASN A 209 13.15 0.95 -14.30
CA ASN A 209 13.97 2.07 -13.88
C ASN A 209 14.22 3.00 -15.08
N ALA A 210 15.11 4.00 -14.92
CA ALA A 210 15.42 4.95 -15.97
C ALA A 210 16.01 4.34 -17.26
N CYS A 211 16.59 3.13 -17.21
CA CYS A 211 17.13 2.44 -18.39
C CYS A 211 16.24 1.34 -18.95
N GLN A 212 15.39 0.74 -18.11
CA GLN A 212 14.65 -0.47 -18.43
C GLN A 212 13.17 -0.20 -18.22
N ASN A 213 12.39 -0.26 -19.30
CA ASN A 213 10.96 0.11 -19.31
C ASN A 213 10.75 1.53 -18.74
N SER A 214 11.50 2.49 -19.26
CA SER A 214 11.60 3.85 -18.72
C SER A 214 10.29 4.65 -18.83
N ASP A 215 9.44 4.30 -19.79
CA ASP A 215 8.07 4.80 -19.93
C ASP A 215 7.17 4.38 -18.75
N LEU A 216 7.21 3.09 -18.37
CA LEU A 216 6.50 2.58 -17.20
C LEU A 216 7.09 3.13 -15.90
N PHE A 217 8.42 3.23 -15.81
CA PHE A 217 9.07 3.88 -14.66
C PHE A 217 8.62 5.34 -14.51
N TRP A 218 8.56 6.09 -15.61
CA TRP A 218 8.07 7.47 -15.62
C TRP A 218 6.61 7.55 -15.17
N ALA A 219 5.74 6.69 -15.70
CA ALA A 219 4.32 6.66 -15.34
C ALA A 219 4.11 6.31 -13.86
N LEU A 220 4.88 5.36 -13.31
CA LEU A 220 4.83 5.00 -11.89
C LEU A 220 5.40 6.10 -10.98
N SER A 221 6.23 7.01 -11.47
CA SER A 221 6.88 8.06 -10.70
C SER A 221 6.07 9.38 -10.70
N GLY A 222 4.77 9.29 -10.39
CA GLY A 222 3.88 10.46 -10.26
C GLY A 222 2.53 10.36 -10.98
N GLY A 223 2.34 9.38 -11.87
CA GLY A 223 1.09 9.20 -12.63
C GLY A 223 -0.07 8.60 -11.83
N GLY A 224 0.15 8.23 -10.57
CA GLY A 224 -0.86 7.66 -9.68
C GLY A 224 -0.78 6.13 -9.57
N GLY A 225 -1.06 5.63 -8.37
CA GLY A 225 -0.96 4.20 -8.08
C GLY A 225 -2.19 3.39 -8.49
N GLY A 226 -1.98 2.09 -8.71
CA GLY A 226 -3.05 1.10 -8.94
C GLY A 226 -3.52 0.97 -10.39
N THR A 227 -2.86 1.62 -11.36
CA THR A 227 -3.30 1.60 -12.78
C THR A 227 -2.28 1.02 -13.76
N PHE A 228 -0.98 1.29 -13.59
CA PHE A 228 0.02 0.91 -14.59
C PHE A 228 0.60 -0.49 -14.38
N ALA A 229 0.89 -0.84 -13.12
CA ALA A 229 1.37 -2.14 -12.69
C ALA A 229 1.16 -2.30 -11.17
N ILE A 230 1.23 -3.53 -10.67
CA ILE A 230 1.28 -3.79 -9.23
C ILE A 230 2.75 -3.69 -8.79
N VAL A 231 3.07 -2.71 -7.95
CA VAL A 231 4.43 -2.53 -7.44
C VAL A 231 4.63 -3.43 -6.21
N LEU A 232 5.64 -4.30 -6.26
CA LEU A 232 6.04 -5.21 -5.19
C LEU A 232 7.02 -4.55 -4.21
N SER A 233 7.97 -3.77 -4.75
CA SER A 233 8.94 -3.01 -3.97
C SER A 233 9.45 -1.82 -4.77
N ALA A 234 10.08 -0.87 -4.09
CA ALA A 234 10.80 0.24 -4.70
C ALA A 234 12.19 0.38 -4.08
N VAL A 235 13.16 0.79 -4.88
CA VAL A 235 14.44 1.29 -4.38
C VAL A 235 14.35 2.81 -4.31
N ILE A 236 14.61 3.39 -3.14
CA ILE A 236 14.57 4.85 -2.95
C ILE A 236 15.89 5.36 -2.38
N ARG A 237 16.20 6.62 -2.69
CA ARG A 237 17.32 7.37 -2.09
C ARG A 237 17.12 7.53 -0.59
N THR A 238 18.22 7.47 0.15
CA THR A 238 18.26 7.86 1.56
C THR A 238 19.36 8.91 1.78
N TYR A 239 19.30 9.61 2.89
CA TYR A 239 20.16 10.73 3.22
C TYR A 239 20.69 10.59 4.65
N PRO A 240 21.92 11.05 4.95
CA PRO A 240 22.38 11.16 6.32
C PRO A 240 21.42 12.00 7.17
N SER A 241 21.06 11.48 8.33
CA SER A 241 20.14 12.12 9.29
C SER A 241 20.80 13.22 10.12
N ARG A 242 22.14 13.34 10.07
CA ARG A 242 22.99 14.35 10.73
C ARG A 242 24.26 14.60 9.92
#